data_AF-A0A969BG39-F1
#
_entry.id   AF-A0A969BG39-F1
#
_cell.length_a   1.000
_cell.length_b   1.000
_cell.length_c   1.000
_cell.angle_alpha   90.00
_cell.angle_beta   90.00
_cell.angle_gamma   90.00
#
_symmetry.space_group_name_H-M   'P 1'
#
loop_
_entity.id
_entity.type
_entity.pdbx_description
1 polymer ?
#
loop_
_entity_poly.entity_id
_entity_poly.type
_entity_poly.pdbx_seq_one_letter_code
_entity_poly.pdbx_strand_id
1 'polypeptide(L)'
;MEFIPNDFYSRIVYCTNPHCTDPVNTYGNRLCANCLTPLTYKYLWAVDTKKINLEPGEKIASRYEIISPQIWLDTQPILIPDISEKYLIN
;
A
#
# COMPACT_ATOMS: atom_id res chain seq x y z
N MET A 1 -0.87 -12.94 -22.64
CA MET A 1 -0.62 -13.74 -21.42
C MET A 1 0.26 -12.85 -20.55
N GLU A 2 -0.33 -12.08 -19.65
CA GLU A 2 0.44 -11.18 -18.80
C GLU A 2 1.18 -12.02 -17.77
N PHE A 3 2.50 -11.91 -17.76
CA PHE A 3 3.33 -12.37 -16.66
C PHE A 3 2.90 -11.55 -15.45
N ILE A 4 2.10 -12.12 -14.55
CA ILE A 4 1.97 -11.61 -13.19
C ILE A 4 3.07 -12.32 -12.41
N PRO A 5 4.20 -11.67 -12.08
CA PRO A 5 5.21 -12.27 -11.23
C PRO A 5 4.55 -12.85 -9.96
N ASN A 6 4.99 -14.03 -9.52
CA ASN A 6 4.49 -14.70 -8.32
C ASN A 6 4.57 -13.83 -7.05
N ASP A 7 5.27 -12.71 -7.10
CA ASP A 7 5.54 -11.79 -6.00
C ASP A 7 4.32 -10.90 -5.66
N PHE A 8 3.30 -10.82 -6.54
CA PHE A 8 2.09 -10.02 -6.28
C PHE A 8 1.19 -10.62 -5.20
N TYR A 9 1.22 -11.95 -5.01
CA TYR A 9 0.42 -12.64 -3.99
C TYR A 9 1.06 -12.65 -2.60
N SER A 10 2.34 -12.30 -2.45
CA SER A 10 2.99 -12.18 -1.13
C SER A 10 2.84 -10.80 -0.49
N ARG A 11 2.17 -9.86 -1.18
CA ARG A 11 1.99 -8.49 -0.69
C ARG A 11 1.06 -8.44 0.52
N ILE A 12 1.45 -7.66 1.52
CA ILE A 12 0.71 -7.49 2.77
C ILE A 12 -0.08 -6.17 2.78
N VAL A 13 -1.33 -6.24 3.22
CA VAL A 13 -2.18 -5.07 3.54
C VAL A 13 -2.76 -5.20 4.94
N TYR A 14 -2.96 -4.06 5.59
CA TYR A 14 -3.48 -4.01 6.96
C TYR A 14 -4.97 -3.62 6.96
N CYS A 15 -5.74 -4.34 7.78
CA CYS A 15 -7.16 -4.07 8.01
C CYS A 15 -7.37 -2.65 8.54
N THR A 16 -8.43 -1.99 8.07
CA THR A 16 -8.79 -0.63 8.47
C THR A 16 -9.65 -0.55 9.72
N ASN A 17 -10.07 -1.69 10.28
CA ASN A 17 -10.81 -1.71 11.52
C ASN A 17 -9.85 -1.51 12.71
N PRO A 18 -9.96 -0.40 13.49
CA PRO A 18 -9.08 -0.14 14.63
C PRO A 18 -9.22 -1.16 15.76
N HIS A 19 -10.30 -1.93 15.77
CA HIS A 19 -10.55 -2.97 16.78
C HIS A 19 -10.12 -4.37 16.31
N CYS A 20 -9.48 -4.50 15.15
CA CYS A 20 -8.99 -5.78 14.64
C CYS A 20 -7.76 -6.25 15.43
N THR A 21 -7.85 -7.43 16.04
CA THR A 21 -6.77 -8.02 16.85
C THR A 21 -5.61 -8.57 16.01
N ASP A 22 -5.90 -9.02 14.78
CA ASP A 22 -4.90 -9.40 13.79
C ASP A 22 -5.22 -8.71 12.45
N PRO A 23 -4.59 -7.57 12.15
CA PRO A 23 -4.89 -6.78 10.97
C PRO A 23 -4.17 -7.26 9.70
N VAL A 24 -3.26 -8.24 9.76
CA VAL A 24 -2.40 -8.62 8.63
C VAL A 24 -3.19 -9.46 7.62
N ASN A 25 -3.18 -9.06 6.36
CA ASN A 25 -3.86 -9.77 5.28
C ASN A 25 -3.02 -9.81 4.00
N THR A 26 -3.32 -10.77 3.15
CA THR A 26 -2.74 -10.87 1.82
C THR A 26 -3.48 -9.97 0.84
N TYR A 27 -2.73 -9.33 -0.07
CA TYR A 27 -3.30 -8.54 -1.15
C TYR A 27 -4.18 -9.42 -2.06
N GLY A 28 -5.35 -8.90 -2.44
CA GLY A 28 -6.38 -9.63 -3.18
C GLY A 28 -7.53 -10.17 -2.31
N ASN A 29 -7.35 -10.29 -1.00
CA ASN A 29 -8.47 -10.60 -0.09
C ASN A 29 -9.51 -9.46 -0.10
N ARG A 30 -10.79 -9.79 -0.20
CA ARG A 30 -11.87 -8.77 -0.15
C ARG A 30 -12.28 -8.43 1.27
N LEU A 31 -12.15 -9.38 2.19
CA LEU A 31 -12.50 -9.26 3.60
C LEU A 31 -11.27 -9.60 4.43
N CYS A 32 -11.12 -8.95 5.57
CA CYS A 32 -10.11 -9.30 6.56
C CYS A 32 -10.37 -10.73 7.06
N ALA A 33 -9.34 -11.58 7.02
CA ALA A 33 -9.45 -12.98 7.44
C ALA A 33 -9.82 -13.11 8.93
N ASN A 34 -9.45 -12.13 9.76
CA ASN A 34 -9.68 -12.16 11.20
C ASN A 34 -11.04 -11.58 11.62
N CYS A 35 -11.44 -10.42 11.08
CA CYS A 35 -12.62 -9.70 11.55
C CYS A 35 -13.71 -9.46 10.49
N LEU A 36 -13.54 -10.00 9.28
CA LEU A 36 -14.47 -9.88 8.15
C LEU A 36 -14.77 -8.44 7.69
N THR A 37 -14.07 -7.44 8.22
CA THR A 37 -14.17 -6.06 7.74
C THR A 37 -13.71 -6.02 6.28
N PRO A 38 -14.48 -5.40 5.37
CA PRO A 38 -14.03 -5.19 3.99
C PRO A 38 -12.66 -4.51 3.95
N LEU A 39 -11.72 -5.10 3.22
CA LEU A 39 -10.39 -4.54 3.05
C LEU A 39 -10.45 -3.39 2.05
N THR A 40 -9.80 -2.28 2.41
CA THR A 40 -9.71 -1.10 1.55
C THR A 40 -8.32 -1.03 0.93
N TYR A 41 -8.26 -0.98 -0.40
CA TYR A 41 -7.03 -0.77 -1.15
C TYR A 41 -6.93 0.70 -1.55
N LYS A 42 -6.05 1.43 -0.88
CA LYS A 42 -5.82 2.85 -1.15
C LYS A 42 -4.53 3.00 -1.95
N TYR A 43 -4.62 3.68 -3.09
CA TYR A 43 -3.47 3.96 -3.95
C TYR A 43 -3.14 5.45 -3.93
N LEU A 44 -1.85 5.75 -4.02
CA LEU A 44 -1.33 7.09 -4.19
C LEU A 44 -0.80 7.24 -5.61
N TRP A 45 -0.99 8.44 -6.15
CA TRP A 45 -0.36 8.87 -7.40
C TRP A 45 0.93 9.61 -7.08
N ALA A 46 2.08 9.01 -7.38
CA ALA A 46 3.37 9.62 -7.14
C ALA A 46 3.70 10.62 -8.27
N VAL A 47 4.09 11.83 -7.87
CA VAL A 47 4.53 12.90 -8.78
C VAL A 47 6.06 12.93 -8.88
N ASP A 48 6.58 13.40 -10.02
CA ASP A 48 8.02 13.53 -10.30
C ASP A 48 8.87 12.25 -10.05
N THR A 49 8.35 11.10 -10.47
CA THR A 49 9.00 9.78 -10.29
C THR A 49 10.22 9.57 -11.19
N LYS A 50 10.52 10.51 -12.11
CA LYS A 50 11.61 10.41 -13.09
C LYS A 50 13.01 10.54 -12.48
N LYS A 51 13.12 11.10 -11.27
CA LYS A 51 14.41 11.35 -10.60
C LYS A 51 14.84 10.25 -9.65
N ILE A 52 13.97 9.26 -9.40
CA ILE A 52 14.20 8.22 -8.41
C ILE A 52 14.10 6.88 -9.12
N ASN A 53 15.16 6.07 -9.09
CA ASN A 53 15.08 4.68 -9.49
C ASN A 53 14.26 3.95 -8.42
N LEU A 54 13.03 3.63 -8.76
CA LEU A 54 12.04 3.02 -7.89
C LEU A 54 11.63 1.69 -8.50
N GLU A 55 11.90 0.61 -7.77
CA GLU A 55 11.58 -0.74 -8.25
C GLU A 55 10.24 -1.21 -7.67
N PRO A 56 9.38 -1.89 -8.47
CA PRO A 56 8.18 -2.51 -7.94
C PRO A 56 8.49 -3.47 -6.77
N GLY A 57 7.69 -3.38 -5.71
CA GLY A 57 7.88 -4.15 -4.47
C GLY A 57 8.69 -3.41 -3.39
N GLU A 58 9.44 -2.35 -3.74
CA GLU A 58 10.09 -1.50 -2.73
C GLU A 58 9.07 -0.77 -1.86
N LYS A 59 9.43 -0.55 -0.57
CA LYS A 59 8.60 0.21 0.38
C LYS A 59 9.21 1.56 0.72
N ILE A 60 8.43 2.62 0.48
CA ILE A 60 8.73 3.98 0.93
C ILE A 60 8.09 4.21 2.30
N ALA A 61 8.85 4.79 3.22
CA ALA A 61 8.43 5.08 4.60
C ALA A 61 7.83 3.85 5.32
N SER A 62 8.26 2.64 4.96
CA SER A 62 7.74 1.37 5.47
C SER A 62 6.22 1.18 5.31
N ARG A 63 5.58 1.94 4.42
CA ARG A 63 4.12 2.01 4.28
C ARG A 63 3.65 1.91 2.84
N TYR A 64 4.25 2.67 1.94
CA TYR A 64 3.83 2.74 0.55
C TYR A 64 4.65 1.77 -0.29
N GLU A 65 4.01 0.73 -0.80
CA GLU A 65 4.68 -0.21 -1.70
C GLU A 65 4.51 0.21 -3.15
N ILE A 66 5.60 0.17 -3.91
CA ILE A 66 5.62 0.59 -5.30
C ILE A 66 5.01 -0.52 -6.15
N ILE A 67 3.89 -0.24 -6.81
CA ILE A 67 3.27 -1.19 -7.75
C ILE A 67 3.79 -0.94 -9.17
N SER A 68 3.92 0.33 -9.51
CA SER A 68 4.59 0.84 -10.71
C SER A 68 5.08 2.26 -10.41
N PRO A 69 5.91 2.88 -11.28
CA PRO A 69 6.54 4.16 -10.96
C PRO A 69 5.61 5.22 -10.39
N GLN A 70 4.37 5.34 -10.91
CA GLN A 70 3.40 6.36 -10.49
C GLN A 70 2.30 5.84 -9.55
N ILE A 71 2.17 4.52 -9.37
CA ILE A 71 1.06 3.93 -8.59
C ILE A 71 1.66 3.21 -7.40
N TRP A 72 1.40 3.74 -6.21
CA TRP A 72 1.88 3.15 -4.96
C TRP A 72 0.69 2.69 -4.13
N LEU A 73 0.79 1.50 -3.55
CA LEU A 73 -0.21 0.97 -2.63
C LEU A 73 0.11 1.44 -1.21
N ASP A 74 -0.85 2.06 -0.54
CA ASP A 74 -0.82 2.28 0.90
C ASP A 74 -1.15 0.98 1.63
N THR A 75 -0.15 0.34 2.22
CA THR A 75 -0.35 -0.92 2.95
C THR A 75 -1.01 -0.70 4.31
N GLN A 76 -1.00 0.52 4.85
CA GLN A 76 -1.54 0.85 6.18
C GLN A 76 -2.55 2.02 6.12
N PRO A 77 -3.68 1.85 5.42
CA PRO A 77 -4.62 2.94 5.11
C PRO A 77 -5.37 3.52 6.32
N ILE A 78 -5.35 2.81 7.46
CA ILE A 78 -5.91 3.32 8.73
C ILE A 78 -5.09 4.48 9.31
N LEU A 79 -3.78 4.50 9.03
CA LEU A 79 -2.90 5.54 9.52
C LEU A 79 -3.14 6.81 8.71
N ILE A 80 -3.29 7.94 9.39
CA ILE A 80 -3.25 9.23 8.71
C ILE A 80 -1.84 9.36 8.10
N PRO A 81 -1.70 9.71 6.81
CA PRO A 81 -0.40 10.02 6.23
C PRO A 81 0.33 11.05 7.09
N ASP A 82 1.58 10.77 7.44
CA ASP A 82 2.44 11.78 8.04
C ASP A 82 2.80 12.78 6.94
N ILE A 83 2.03 13.88 6.90
CA ILE A 83 2.30 15.03 6.06
C ILE A 83 3.23 15.94 6.85
N SER A 84 4.53 15.70 6.75
CA SER A 84 5.50 16.72 7.17
C SER A 84 5.27 17.96 6.31
N GLU A 85 5.03 19.12 6.94
CA GLU A 85 4.79 20.42 6.28
C GLU A 85 5.84 20.75 5.21
N LYS A 86 7.06 20.19 5.33
CA LYS A 86 8.16 20.37 4.37
C LYS A 86 7.86 19.84 2.96
N TYR A 87 6.90 18.94 2.78
CA TYR A 87 6.53 18.35 1.48
C TYR A 87 5.19 18.86 0.92
N LEU A 88 4.56 19.83 1.60
CA LEU A 88 3.47 20.61 1.02
C LEU A 88 4.08 21.65 0.08
N ILE A 89 4.41 21.20 -1.14
CA ILE A 89 4.89 22.07 -2.21
C ILE A 89 3.64 22.68 -2.89
N ASN A 90 3.48 23.99 -2.74
CA ASN A 90 2.62 24.81 -3.60
C ASN A 90 3.34 25.10 -4.92
#